data_AF-A0A5C8ZJV3-F1
#
_entry.id   AF-A0A5C8ZJV3-F1
#
_cell.length_a   1.000
_cell.length_b   1.000
_cell.length_c   1.000
_cell.angle_alpha   90.00
_cell.angle_beta   90.00
_cell.angle_gamma   90.00
#
_symmetry.space_group_name_H-M   'P 1'
#
loop_
_entity.id
_entity.type
_entity.pdbx_description
1 polymer ?
#
loop_
_entity_poly.entity_id
_entity_poly.type
_entity_poly.pdbx_seq_one_letter_code
_entity_poly.pdbx_strand_id
1 'polypeptide(L)'
;MLVRRLVTGEVDARDLTACRLLAAFERRRGALVPVAFLAFDGDVELVHTAPTHRRRGVASALLARALEAVPSLGYSADHTADGAAWGRARGLQVPAAETLTDDAEVAWAAASVYLYLTHTDPEELLGLRPLRRRRPRGRART
;
A
#
# COMPACT_ATOMS: atom_id res chain seq x y z
N MET A 1 -27.82 1.96 -4.04
CA MET A 1 -26.79 2.25 -3.02
C MET A 1 -25.46 1.66 -3.50
N LEU A 2 -24.51 2.46 -3.97
CA LEU A 2 -23.21 1.97 -4.48
C LEU A 2 -22.32 1.58 -3.30
N VAL A 3 -22.11 0.28 -3.09
CA VAL A 3 -21.19 -0.23 -2.06
C VAL A 3 -19.77 0.19 -2.45
N ARG A 4 -19.17 1.13 -1.70
CA ARG A 4 -17.75 1.48 -1.80
C ARG A 4 -16.93 0.26 -1.36
N ARG A 5 -16.49 -0.52 -2.34
CA ARG A 5 -15.66 -1.71 -2.12
C ARG A 5 -14.23 -1.37 -2.50
N LEU A 6 -13.31 -1.57 -1.55
CA LEU A 6 -11.89 -1.54 -1.85
C LEU A 6 -11.51 -2.84 -2.55
N VAL A 7 -10.72 -2.73 -3.62
CA VAL A 7 -10.09 -3.86 -4.32
C VAL A 7 -8.59 -3.71 -4.25
N THR A 8 -7.86 -4.81 -4.30
CA THR A 8 -6.40 -4.85 -4.23
C THR A 8 -5.83 -5.90 -5.16
N GLY A 9 -4.66 -5.63 -5.70
CA GLY A 9 -3.89 -6.65 -6.39
C GLY A 9 -2.48 -6.18 -6.67
N GLU A 10 -1.70 -7.10 -7.20
CA GLU A 10 -0.38 -6.83 -7.73
C GLU A 10 -0.54 -6.17 -9.09
N VAL A 11 0.20 -5.09 -9.30
CA VAL A 11 0.23 -4.35 -10.55
C VAL A 11 1.66 -4.45 -11.07
N ASP A 12 1.81 -4.86 -12.33
CA ASP A 12 3.12 -4.81 -12.97
C ASP A 12 3.46 -3.35 -13.19
N ALA A 13 4.56 -2.88 -12.60
CA ALA A 13 5.03 -1.50 -12.70
C ALA A 13 6.54 -1.46 -12.99
N ARG A 14 7.05 -2.46 -13.72
CA ARG A 14 8.48 -2.64 -13.99
C ARG A 14 9.12 -1.45 -14.71
N ASP A 15 8.35 -0.69 -15.47
CA ASP A 15 8.82 0.55 -16.12
C ASP A 15 9.05 1.71 -15.13
N LEU A 16 8.49 1.62 -13.92
CA LEU A 16 8.57 2.65 -12.89
C LEU A 16 9.41 2.21 -11.68
N THR A 17 9.44 0.93 -11.37
CA THR A 17 10.08 0.40 -10.16
C THR A 17 10.63 -1.01 -10.40
N ALA A 18 11.78 -1.31 -9.81
CA ALA A 18 12.28 -2.68 -9.73
C ALA A 18 11.50 -3.54 -8.71
N CYS A 19 10.65 -2.92 -7.89
CA CYS A 19 9.94 -3.57 -6.80
C CYS A 19 8.59 -4.14 -7.25
N ARG A 20 8.07 -5.08 -6.48
CA ARG A 20 6.68 -5.53 -6.62
C ARG A 20 5.75 -4.44 -6.09
N LEU A 21 4.65 -4.19 -6.81
CA LEU A 21 3.69 -3.15 -6.44
C LEU A 21 2.33 -3.76 -6.09
N LEU A 22 1.89 -3.60 -4.84
CA LEU A 22 0.50 -3.86 -4.46
C LEU A 22 -0.27 -2.54 -4.40
N ALA A 23 -1.39 -2.46 -5.12
CA ALA A 23 -2.24 -1.27 -5.12
C ALA A 23 -3.64 -1.60 -4.57
N ALA A 24 -4.26 -0.61 -3.93
CA ALA A 24 -5.65 -0.63 -3.52
C ALA A 24 -6.45 0.42 -4.28
N PHE A 25 -7.63 0.05 -4.75
CA PHE A 25 -8.54 0.91 -5.50
C PHE A 25 -9.90 0.96 -4.84
N GLU A 26 -10.56 2.12 -4.91
CA GLU A 26 -11.97 2.27 -4.61
C GLU A 26 -12.79 2.14 -5.90
N ARG A 27 -13.75 1.20 -5.92
CA ARG A 27 -14.66 1.08 -7.05
C ARG A 27 -15.76 2.16 -6.98
N ARG A 28 -15.81 3.03 -7.99
CA ARG A 28 -16.79 4.13 -8.13
C ARG A 28 -17.40 4.11 -9.52
N ARG A 29 -18.71 3.90 -9.65
CA ARG A 29 -19.49 4.05 -10.91
C ARG A 29 -18.76 3.55 -12.17
N GLY A 30 -18.30 2.30 -12.17
CA GLY A 30 -17.60 1.70 -13.32
C GLY A 30 -16.09 1.95 -13.39
N ALA A 31 -15.54 2.85 -12.57
CA ALA A 31 -14.11 3.12 -12.48
C ALA A 31 -13.46 2.53 -11.22
N LEU A 32 -12.16 2.26 -11.31
CA LEU A 32 -11.29 1.94 -10.18
C LEU A 32 -10.38 3.14 -9.93
N VAL A 33 -10.52 3.76 -8.76
CA VAL A 33 -9.70 4.92 -8.37
C VAL A 33 -8.61 4.46 -7.41
N PRO A 34 -7.32 4.63 -7.70
CA PRO A 34 -6.27 4.22 -6.78
C PRO A 34 -6.33 5.05 -5.49
N VAL A 35 -6.21 4.41 -4.33
CA VAL A 35 -6.33 5.06 -3.01
C VAL A 35 -5.20 4.71 -2.06
N ALA A 36 -4.43 3.66 -2.33
CA ALA A 36 -3.20 3.34 -1.61
C ALA A 36 -2.34 2.42 -2.46
N PHE A 37 -1.04 2.36 -2.17
CA PHE A 37 -0.15 1.37 -2.73
C PHE A 37 0.99 1.08 -1.75
N LEU A 38 1.68 -0.03 -2.00
CA LEU A 38 2.88 -0.47 -1.29
C LEU A 38 3.83 -1.11 -2.30
N ALA A 39 5.01 -0.54 -2.46
CA ALA A 39 6.11 -1.09 -3.25
C ALA A 39 7.09 -1.80 -2.31
N PHE A 40 7.52 -3.00 -2.68
CA PHE A 40 8.41 -3.82 -1.86
C PHE A 40 9.24 -4.81 -2.68
N ASP A 41 10.45 -5.08 -2.19
CA ASP A 41 11.30 -6.19 -2.64
C ASP A 41 12.29 -6.56 -1.52
N GLY A 42 11.96 -7.58 -0.73
CA GLY A 42 12.71 -7.89 0.51
C GLY A 42 12.47 -6.89 1.65
N ASP A 43 12.32 -5.60 1.33
CA ASP A 43 11.97 -4.50 2.22
C ASP A 43 10.80 -3.68 1.67
N VAL A 44 10.09 -2.96 2.55
CA VAL A 44 9.11 -1.95 2.14
C VAL A 44 9.88 -0.69 1.70
N GLU A 45 9.86 -0.41 0.41
CA GLU A 45 10.53 0.75 -0.19
C GLU A 45 9.65 1.99 -0.20
N LEU A 46 8.35 1.81 -0.48
CA LEU A 46 7.43 2.93 -0.53
C LEU A 46 6.03 2.50 -0.13
N VAL A 47 5.41 3.27 0.75
CA VAL A 47 4.00 3.07 1.12
C VAL A 47 3.29 4.40 1.16
N HIS A 48 2.14 4.47 0.50
CA HIS A 48 1.34 5.68 0.52
C HIS A 48 -0.16 5.36 0.57
N THR A 49 -0.91 6.23 1.23
CA THR A 49 -2.38 6.19 1.27
C THR A 49 -2.94 7.58 1.05
N ALA A 50 -3.85 7.70 0.08
CA ALA A 50 -4.55 8.92 -0.23
C ALA A 50 -5.16 9.53 1.06
N PRO A 51 -5.11 10.86 1.24
CA PRO A 51 -5.54 11.51 2.49
C PRO A 51 -6.92 11.07 2.98
N THR A 52 -7.88 10.92 2.06
CA THR A 52 -9.27 10.49 2.35
C THR A 52 -9.39 9.05 2.85
N HIS A 53 -8.33 8.25 2.75
CA HIS A 53 -8.25 6.84 3.13
C HIS A 53 -7.25 6.55 4.25
N ARG A 54 -6.53 7.58 4.74
CA ARG A 54 -5.65 7.45 5.90
C ARG A 54 -6.42 6.97 7.12
N ARG A 55 -5.74 6.25 8.03
CA ARG A 55 -6.31 5.66 9.25
C ARG A 55 -7.46 4.66 9.04
N ARG A 56 -7.74 4.23 7.81
CA ARG A 56 -8.73 3.17 7.51
C ARG A 56 -8.14 1.76 7.45
N GLY A 57 -6.85 1.62 7.74
CA GLY A 57 -6.11 0.35 7.72
C GLY A 57 -5.79 -0.18 6.31
N VAL A 58 -5.93 0.64 5.26
CA VAL A 58 -5.70 0.20 3.86
C VAL A 58 -4.24 -0.20 3.65
N ALA A 59 -3.28 0.67 3.98
CA ALA A 59 -1.85 0.34 3.92
C ALA A 59 -1.49 -0.92 4.73
N SER A 60 -2.12 -1.10 5.90
CA SER A 60 -1.88 -2.28 6.74
C SER A 60 -2.43 -3.57 6.14
N ALA A 61 -3.53 -3.47 5.39
CA ALA A 61 -4.07 -4.60 4.65
C ALA A 61 -3.18 -4.95 3.45
N LEU A 62 -2.61 -3.94 2.77
CA LEU A 62 -1.60 -4.17 1.73
C LEU A 62 -0.35 -4.84 2.30
N LEU A 63 0.16 -4.34 3.44
CA LEU A 63 1.29 -4.92 4.13
C LEU A 63 1.05 -6.38 4.53
N ALA A 64 -0.12 -6.71 5.06
CA ALA A 64 -0.46 -8.09 5.39
C ALA A 64 -0.37 -9.03 4.18
N ARG A 65 -0.74 -8.55 2.98
CA ARG A 65 -0.61 -9.32 1.75
C ARG A 65 0.84 -9.40 1.26
N ALA A 66 1.63 -8.35 1.43
CA ALA A 66 3.05 -8.39 1.14
C ALA A 66 3.76 -9.43 2.04
N LEU A 67 3.43 -9.46 3.33
CA LEU A 67 3.95 -10.44 4.30
C LEU A 67 3.51 -11.88 4.02
N GLU A 68 2.34 -12.10 3.40
CA GLU A 68 1.96 -13.43 2.90
C GLU A 68 2.90 -13.93 1.81
N ALA A 69 3.45 -13.04 0.99
CA ALA A 69 4.39 -13.37 -0.08
C ALA A 69 5.85 -13.38 0.36
N VAL A 70 6.22 -12.48 1.27
CA VAL A 70 7.58 -12.32 1.81
C VAL A 70 7.48 -12.23 3.35
N PRO A 71 7.51 -13.37 4.07
CA PRO A 71 7.32 -13.35 5.52
C PRO A 71 8.41 -12.61 6.31
N SER A 72 9.61 -12.49 5.74
CA SER A 72 10.76 -11.77 6.32
C SER A 72 10.83 -10.30 5.90
N LEU A 73 9.76 -9.75 5.32
CA LEU A 73 9.74 -8.39 4.80
C LEU A 73 10.15 -7.38 5.89
N GLY A 74 11.21 -6.60 5.61
CA GLY A 74 11.66 -5.52 6.47
C GLY A 74 11.11 -4.16 6.04
N TYR A 75 11.84 -3.10 6.37
CA TYR A 75 11.54 -1.73 5.98
C TYR A 75 12.82 -1.07 5.50
N SER A 76 12.73 -0.30 4.42
CA SER A 76 13.89 0.34 3.82
C SER A 76 14.60 1.29 4.79
N ALA A 77 15.91 1.47 4.59
CA ALA A 77 16.71 2.45 5.35
C ALA A 77 16.35 3.89 4.97
N ASP A 78 15.89 4.10 3.74
CA ASP A 78 15.43 5.38 3.26
C ASP A 78 13.97 5.58 3.67
N HIS A 79 13.78 6.34 4.75
CA HIS A 79 12.45 6.53 5.30
C HIS A 79 12.23 7.91 5.92
N THR A 80 10.97 8.35 5.91
CA THR A 80 10.52 9.48 6.71
C THR A 80 10.33 9.05 8.18
N ALA A 81 10.29 10.01 9.11
CA ALA A 81 9.99 9.73 10.51
C ALA A 81 8.64 9.03 10.69
N ASP A 82 7.62 9.49 9.96
CA ASP A 82 6.27 8.94 9.99
C ASP A 82 6.22 7.52 9.41
N GLY A 83 6.96 7.28 8.32
CA GLY A 83 7.11 5.96 7.71
C GLY A 83 7.74 4.95 8.67
N ALA A 84 8.85 5.33 9.30
CA ALA A 84 9.54 4.52 10.30
C ALA A 84 8.63 4.21 11.51
N ALA A 85 7.92 5.22 12.03
CA ALA A 85 6.99 5.03 13.14
C ALA A 85 5.85 4.07 12.76
N TRP A 86 5.30 4.21 11.56
CA TRP A 86 4.29 3.29 11.04
C TRP A 86 4.85 1.87 10.89
N GLY A 87 6.03 1.70 10.29
CA GLY A 87 6.66 0.39 10.08
C GLY A 87 6.88 -0.37 11.38
N ARG A 88 7.45 0.30 12.40
CA ARG A 88 7.63 -0.27 13.74
C ARG A 88 6.29 -0.65 14.39
N ALA A 89 5.27 0.21 14.27
CA ALA A 89 3.93 -0.09 14.79
C ALA A 89 3.26 -1.30 14.08
N ARG A 90 3.78 -1.73 12.93
CA ARG A 90 3.36 -2.94 12.21
C ARG A 90 4.25 -4.16 12.47
N GLY A 91 5.27 -4.02 13.30
CA GLY A 91 6.20 -5.09 13.63
C GLY A 91 7.27 -5.33 12.58
N LEU A 92 7.49 -4.39 11.66
CA LEU A 92 8.61 -4.47 10.72
C LEU A 92 9.91 -4.11 11.44
N GLN A 93 10.99 -4.78 11.04
CA GLN A 93 12.34 -4.37 11.41
C GLN A 93 12.66 -3.11 10.62
N VAL A 94 12.71 -1.97 11.32
CA VAL A 94 13.07 -0.68 10.73
C VAL A 94 14.50 -0.35 11.13
N PRO A 95 15.45 -0.28 10.19
CA PRO A 95 16.83 0.09 10.48
C PRO A 95 16.93 1.52 11.03
N ALA A 96 18.06 1.86 11.62
CA ALA A 96 18.37 3.24 11.97
C ALA A 96 18.78 3.98 10.69
N ALA A 97 18.20 5.15 10.43
CA ALA A 97 18.58 6.00 9.32
C ALA A 97 19.61 7.03 9.78
N GLU A 98 20.68 7.22 9.00
CA GLU A 98 21.64 8.30 9.22
C GLU A 98 21.04 9.67 8.86
N THR A 99 20.16 9.70 7.85
CA THR A 99 19.39 10.87 7.43
C THR A 99 17.97 10.43 7.08
N LEU A 100 16.97 11.24 7.41
CA LEU A 100 15.58 10.96 7.06
C LEU A 100 15.28 11.49 5.65
N THR A 101 14.53 10.70 4.87
CA THR A 101 13.98 11.15 3.58
C THR A 101 12.98 12.28 3.81
N ASP A 102 12.98 13.28 2.92
CA ASP A 102 12.02 14.38 2.95
C ASP A 102 10.63 13.88 2.55
N ASP A 103 9.59 14.37 3.23
CA ASP A 103 8.19 14.12 2.87
C ASP A 103 7.88 14.59 1.44
N ALA A 104 8.55 15.65 0.95
CA ALA A 104 8.37 16.15 -0.41
C ALA A 104 8.84 15.14 -1.46
N GLU A 105 9.95 14.44 -1.19
CA GLU A 105 10.49 13.41 -2.08
C GLU A 105 9.56 12.20 -2.13
N VAL A 106 9.09 11.74 -0.96
CA VAL A 106 8.08 10.67 -0.87
C VAL A 106 6.79 11.05 -1.58
N ALA A 107 6.36 12.31 -1.45
CA ALA A 107 5.17 12.81 -2.14
C ALA A 107 5.34 12.82 -3.66
N TRP A 108 6.52 13.20 -4.16
CA TRP A 108 6.84 13.16 -5.58
C TRP A 108 6.85 11.74 -6.13
N ALA A 109 7.54 10.80 -5.46
CA ALA A 109 7.54 9.39 -5.83
C ALA A 109 6.12 8.81 -5.83
N ALA A 110 5.32 9.14 -4.82
CA ALA A 110 3.94 8.69 -4.73
C ALA A 110 3.05 9.26 -5.84
N ALA A 111 3.26 10.51 -6.26
CA ALA A 111 2.55 11.10 -7.38
C ALA A 111 2.83 10.35 -8.70
N SER A 112 4.08 9.99 -8.95
CA SER A 112 4.48 9.19 -10.12
C SER A 112 3.79 7.82 -10.13
N VAL A 113 3.74 7.14 -8.99
CA VAL A 113 3.03 5.85 -8.87
C VAL A 113 1.52 6.02 -9.09
N TYR A 114 0.89 7.07 -8.56
CA TYR A 114 -0.53 7.32 -8.83
C TYR A 114 -0.82 7.63 -10.29
N LEU A 115 0.03 8.41 -10.95
CA LEU A 115 -0.09 8.68 -12.37
C LEU A 115 -0.01 7.37 -13.15
N TYR A 116 0.98 6.52 -12.85
CA TYR A 116 1.10 5.20 -13.46
C TYR A 116 -0.18 4.37 -13.27
N LEU A 117 -0.63 4.18 -12.02
CA LEU A 117 -1.82 3.39 -11.69
C LEU A 117 -3.13 3.91 -12.30
N THR A 118 -3.17 5.19 -12.67
CA THR A 118 -4.33 5.82 -13.33
C THR A 118 -4.33 5.55 -14.84
N HIS A 119 -3.17 5.25 -15.43
CA HIS A 119 -2.98 4.97 -16.85
C HIS A 119 -2.68 3.50 -17.15
N THR A 120 -2.57 2.65 -16.12
CA THR A 120 -2.49 1.18 -16.26
C THR A 120 -3.70 0.64 -17.03
N ASP A 121 -3.47 -0.37 -17.87
CA ASP A 121 -4.50 -0.97 -18.71
C ASP A 121 -5.72 -1.44 -17.88
N PRO A 122 -6.96 -1.07 -18.27
CA PRO A 122 -8.17 -1.56 -17.64
C PRO A 122 -8.22 -3.09 -17.47
N GLU A 123 -7.71 -3.89 -18.40
CA GLU A 123 -7.72 -5.36 -18.32
C GLU A 123 -6.90 -5.87 -17.12
N GLU A 124 -5.72 -5.29 -16.88
CA GLU A 124 -4.90 -5.61 -15.71
C GLU A 124 -5.64 -5.26 -14.41
N LEU A 125 -6.35 -4.14 -14.40
CA LEU A 125 -7.13 -3.68 -13.26
C LEU A 125 -8.41 -4.52 -13.01
N LEU A 126 -8.94 -5.19 -14.03
CA LEU A 126 -10.12 -6.06 -13.90
C LEU A 126 -9.80 -7.38 -13.17
N GLY A 127 -8.55 -7.83 -13.18
CA GLY A 127 -8.08 -9.01 -12.45
C GLY A 127 -7.98 -8.83 -10.92
N LEU A 128 -8.13 -7.60 -10.43
CA LEU A 128 -7.89 -7.26 -9.03
C LEU A 128 -8.94 -7.86 -8.07
N ARG A 129 -8.47 -8.35 -6.92
CA ARG A 129 -9.31 -9.03 -5.94
C ARG A 129 -9.84 -8.07 -4.89
N PRO A 130 -11.11 -8.19 -4.46
CA PRO A 130 -11.62 -7.33 -3.41
C PRO A 130 -10.90 -7.45 -2.07
N LEU A 131 -10.67 -6.30 -1.41
CA LEU A 131 -10.11 -6.25 -0.08
C LEU A 131 -11.13 -6.82 0.91
N ARG A 132 -10.82 -7.99 1.49
CA ARG A 132 -11.63 -8.56 2.57
C ARG A 132 -11.27 -7.83 3.85
N ARG A 133 -12.19 -7.05 4.41
CA ARG A 133 -12.06 -6.62 5.80
C ARG A 133 -12.06 -7.89 6.65
N ARG A 134 -10.99 -8.14 7.41
CA ARG A 134 -11.07 -9.09 8.53
C ARG A 134 -12.25 -8.62 9.39
N ARG A 135 -13.31 -9.43 9.49
CA ARG A 135 -14.36 -9.18 10.47
C ARG A 135 -13.66 -9.10 11.82
N PRO A 136 -13.90 -8.07 12.65
CA PRO A 136 -13.45 -8.13 14.03
C PRO A 136 -14.02 -9.43 14.61
N ARG A 137 -13.16 -10.36 15.02
CA ARG A 137 -13.58 -11.48 15.84
C ARG A 137 -14.24 -10.84 17.05
N GLY A 138 -15.55 -11.05 17.20
CA GLY A 138 -16.31 -10.47 18.29
C GLY A 138 -15.58 -10.74 19.60
N ARG A 139 -15.49 -9.71 20.46
CA ARG A 139 -15.06 -9.88 21.85
C ARG A 139 -15.78 -11.10 22.41
N ALA A 140 -15.01 -12.12 22.82
CA ALA A 140 -15.53 -13.10 23.74
C ALA A 140 -16.07 -12.31 24.95
N ARG A 141 -17.38 -12.36 25.15
CA ARG A 141 -18.00 -11.89 26.38
C ARG A 141 -17.57 -12.88 27.46
N THR A 142 -16.67 -12.45 28.33
CA THR A 142 -16.54 -12.97 29.69
C THR A 142 -17.35 -12.07 30.60
#